data_AF-A0A397G5Y0-F1
#
_entry.id   AF-A0A397G5Y0-F1
#
_cell.length_a   1.000
_cell.length_b   1.000
_cell.length_c   1.000
_cell.angle_alpha   90.00
_cell.angle_beta   90.00
_cell.angle_gamma   90.00
#
_symmetry.space_group_name_H-M   'P 1'
#
loop_
_entity.id
_entity.type
_entity.pdbx_description
1 polymer ?
#
loop_
_entity_poly.entity_id
_entity_poly.type
_entity_poly.pdbx_seq_one_letter_code
_entity_poly.pdbx_strand_id
1 'polypeptide(L)'
;MKEWEQPLLLLSCLLHPNYCIKLFNNATINYVTMGSWLIYYYNVWMGKQSKCILKELDNYRLEIYPFNSDTWDQFNGNVYRYWCFACTSTSELGFVACRIFGICVNAASVERL
;
A
#
# COMPACT_ATOMS: atom_id res chain seq x y z
N MET A 1 -6.19 -16.51 -12.66
CA MET A 1 -5.71 -15.73 -11.51
C MET A 1 -5.66 -16.64 -10.31
N LYS A 2 -4.52 -16.77 -9.65
CA LYS A 2 -4.44 -17.47 -8.36
C LYS A 2 -5.16 -16.62 -7.30
N GLU A 3 -5.82 -17.25 -6.33
CA GLU A 3 -6.64 -16.56 -5.32
C GLU A 3 -5.89 -15.46 -4.54
N TRP A 4 -4.55 -15.57 -4.42
CA TRP A 4 -3.70 -14.55 -3.77
C TRP A 4 -3.39 -13.32 -4.62
N GLU A 5 -3.61 -13.36 -5.94
CA GLU A 5 -3.38 -12.22 -6.85
C GLU A 5 -4.49 -11.16 -6.67
N GLN A 6 -5.69 -11.56 -6.29
CA GLN A 6 -6.82 -10.65 -6.05
C GLN A 6 -6.56 -9.71 -4.85
N PRO A 7 -6.16 -10.20 -3.66
CA PRO A 7 -5.84 -9.33 -2.53
C PRO A 7 -4.71 -8.34 -2.82
N LEU A 8 -3.63 -8.78 -3.49
CA LEU A 8 -2.50 -7.88 -3.80
C LEU A 8 -2.92 -6.74 -4.74
N LEU A 9 -3.73 -7.04 -5.76
CA LEU A 9 -4.25 -6.00 -6.65
C LEU A 9 -5.11 -5.00 -5.88
N LEU A 10 -6.04 -5.47 -5.04
CA LEU A 10 -6.88 -4.59 -4.23
C LEU A 10 -6.07 -3.76 -3.25
N LEU A 11 -5.05 -4.33 -2.62
CA LEU A 11 -4.12 -3.60 -1.75
C LEU A 11 -3.29 -2.58 -2.53
N SER A 12 -2.89 -2.87 -3.78
CA SER A 12 -2.21 -1.89 -4.64
C SER A 12 -3.10 -0.70 -4.97
N CYS A 13 -4.40 -0.94 -5.21
CA CYS A 13 -5.38 0.13 -5.43
C CYS A 13 -5.62 0.94 -4.14
N LEU A 14 -5.73 0.26 -3.00
CA LEU A 14 -5.88 0.90 -1.69
C LEU A 14 -4.69 1.82 -1.40
N LEU A 15 -3.46 1.34 -1.60
CA LEU A 15 -2.23 2.04 -1.23
C LEU A 15 -1.79 3.08 -2.26
N HIS A 16 -2.54 3.28 -3.35
CA HIS A 16 -2.20 4.29 -4.33
C HIS A 16 -2.86 5.63 -3.96
N PRO A 17 -2.11 6.72 -3.75
CA PRO A 17 -2.65 8.01 -3.27
C PRO A 17 -3.84 8.54 -4.07
N ASN A 18 -3.83 8.40 -5.40
CA ASN A 18 -4.95 8.85 -6.24
C ASN A 18 -6.20 7.94 -6.22
N TYR A 19 -6.08 6.69 -5.78
CA TYR A 19 -7.16 5.69 -5.85
C TYR A 19 -7.79 5.37 -4.48
N CYS A 20 -7.04 5.61 -3.40
CA CYS A 20 -7.34 5.27 -2.01
C CYS A 20 -8.79 5.61 -1.56
N ILE A 21 -9.33 6.76 -1.96
CA ILE A 21 -10.56 7.30 -1.33
C ILE A 21 -11.84 7.03 -2.14
N LYS A 22 -11.75 6.81 -3.46
CA LYS A 22 -12.94 6.79 -4.33
C LYS A 22 -13.46 5.39 -4.63
N LEU A 23 -12.61 4.36 -4.64
CA LEU A 23 -13.00 3.01 -5.04
C LEU A 23 -13.71 2.20 -3.94
N PHE A 24 -13.37 2.44 -2.66
CA PHE A 24 -13.81 1.57 -1.57
C PHE A 24 -15.02 2.07 -0.78
N ASN A 25 -15.45 3.32 -1.00
CA ASN A 25 -16.71 3.82 -0.44
C ASN A 25 -17.96 3.11 -1.02
N ASN A 26 -17.80 2.39 -2.14
CA ASN A 26 -18.89 1.72 -2.87
C ASN A 26 -18.66 0.20 -3.04
N ALA A 27 -17.63 -0.37 -2.38
CA ALA A 27 -17.25 -1.77 -2.52
C ALA A 27 -17.75 -2.62 -1.35
N THR A 28 -18.07 -3.89 -1.61
CA THR A 28 -18.45 -4.90 -0.60
C THR A 28 -17.31 -5.20 0.40
N ILE A 29 -16.07 -4.83 0.05
CA ILE A 29 -14.86 -5.06 0.86
C ILE A 29 -14.57 -3.79 1.66
N ASN A 30 -14.62 -3.90 2.98
CA ASN A 30 -14.40 -2.79 3.89
C ASN A 30 -12.93 -2.70 4.35
N TYR A 31 -12.59 -1.58 4.99
CA TYR A 31 -11.24 -1.30 5.50
C TYR A 31 -10.74 -2.34 6.53
N VAL A 32 -11.64 -3.01 7.25
CA VAL A 32 -11.26 -4.05 8.23
C VAL A 32 -10.71 -5.28 7.53
N THR A 33 -11.37 -5.73 6.45
CA THR A 33 -10.88 -6.84 5.61
C THR A 33 -9.52 -6.51 4.98
N MET A 34 -9.33 -5.27 4.53
CA MET A 34 -8.05 -4.85 3.97
C MET A 34 -6.94 -4.78 5.01
N GLY A 35 -7.26 -4.28 6.22
CA GLY A 35 -6.34 -4.27 7.34
C GLY A 35 -5.84 -5.67 7.70
N SER A 36 -6.72 -6.68 7.68
CA SER A 36 -6.32 -8.07 7.95
C SER A 36 -5.40 -8.64 6.87
N TRP A 37 -5.64 -8.31 5.60
CA TRP A 37 -4.72 -8.70 4.51
C TRP A 37 -3.36 -8.02 4.64
N LEU A 38 -3.32 -6.73 4.98
CA LEU A 38 -2.05 -6.02 5.22
C LEU A 38 -1.24 -6.66 6.35
N ILE A 39 -1.89 -7.00 7.47
CA ILE A 39 -1.27 -7.75 8.57
C ILE A 39 -0.72 -9.09 8.07
N TYR A 40 -1.53 -9.85 7.33
CA TYR A 40 -1.12 -11.14 6.80
C TYR A 40 0.13 -11.03 5.93
N TYR A 41 0.14 -10.14 4.93
CA TYR A 41 1.28 -9.98 4.04
C TYR A 41 2.52 -9.47 4.74
N TYR A 42 2.38 -8.51 5.67
CA TYR A 42 3.50 -8.07 6.50
C TYR A 42 4.10 -9.25 7.27
N ASN A 43 3.26 -10.03 7.96
CA ASN A 43 3.70 -11.15 8.77
C ASN A 43 4.45 -12.20 7.94
N VAL A 44 3.93 -12.55 6.77
CA VAL A 44 4.55 -13.52 5.85
C VAL A 44 5.86 -12.99 5.27
N TRP A 45 5.91 -11.73 4.84
CA TRP A 45 7.08 -11.16 4.16
C TRP A 45 8.22 -10.75 5.08
N MET A 46 7.88 -10.34 6.31
CA MET A 46 8.84 -9.90 7.32
C MET A 46 9.22 -11.02 8.30
N GLY A 47 8.40 -12.08 8.39
CA GLY A 47 8.62 -13.20 9.31
C GLY A 47 8.33 -12.86 10.78
N LYS A 48 7.55 -11.80 11.06
CA LYS A 48 7.23 -11.35 12.43
C LYS A 48 5.84 -10.72 12.49
N GLN A 49 5.23 -10.70 13.67
CA GLN A 49 3.92 -10.09 13.89
C GLN A 49 3.95 -8.57 13.74
N SER A 50 2.95 -8.04 13.02
CA SER A 50 2.67 -6.60 12.94
C SER A 50 2.35 -6.01 14.31
N LYS A 51 2.82 -4.78 14.54
CA LYS A 51 2.61 -4.03 15.77
C LYS A 51 1.84 -2.72 15.57
N CYS A 52 1.91 -2.13 14.38
CA CYS A 52 1.36 -0.80 14.14
C CYS A 52 0.76 -0.59 12.73
N ILE A 53 0.70 -1.60 11.87
CA ILE A 53 0.22 -1.44 10.48
C ILE A 53 -1.20 -0.86 10.40
N LEU A 54 -2.09 -1.21 11.33
CA LEU A 54 -3.45 -0.65 11.36
C LEU A 54 -3.47 0.83 11.74
N LYS A 55 -2.58 1.25 12.64
CA LYS A 55 -2.40 2.66 13.00
C LYS A 55 -1.84 3.44 11.82
N GLU A 56 -0.84 2.89 11.14
CA GLU A 56 -0.25 3.51 9.94
C GLU A 56 -1.28 3.59 8.81
N LEU A 57 -2.12 2.57 8.65
CA LEU A 57 -3.23 2.55 7.69
C LEU A 57 -4.29 3.62 8.01
N ASP A 58 -4.63 3.82 9.28
CA ASP A 58 -5.57 4.86 9.69
C ASP A 58 -4.98 6.26 9.47
N ASN A 59 -3.70 6.46 9.79
CA ASN A 59 -2.99 7.70 9.45
C ASN A 59 -3.01 7.98 7.93
N TYR A 60 -2.80 6.94 7.11
CA TYR A 60 -2.87 7.05 5.66
C TYR A 60 -4.25 7.47 5.18
N ARG A 61 -5.29 6.82 5.71
CA ARG A 61 -6.69 7.15 5.43
C ARG A 61 -7.06 8.58 5.84
N LEU A 62 -6.53 9.06 6.96
CA LEU A 62 -6.77 10.40 7.49
C LEU A 62 -5.85 11.45 6.87
N GLU A 63 -5.02 11.07 5.88
CA GLU A 63 -4.07 11.96 5.20
C GLU A 63 -3.11 12.68 6.17
N ILE A 64 -2.79 12.05 7.31
CA ILE A 64 -1.82 12.57 8.27
C ILE A 64 -0.44 12.52 7.63
N TYR A 65 0.34 13.61 7.71
CA TYR A 65 1.71 13.66 7.17
C TYR A 65 2.51 12.39 7.54
N PRO A 66 3.16 11.71 6.57
CA PRO A 66 3.46 12.15 5.20
C PRO A 66 2.40 11.79 4.13
N PHE A 67 1.17 11.48 4.52
CA PHE A 67 0.17 10.92 3.62
C PHE A 67 -0.72 11.94 2.89
N ASN A 68 -0.53 13.23 3.16
CA ASN A 68 -1.30 14.30 2.54
C ASN A 68 -0.97 14.51 1.04
N SER A 69 -1.87 15.20 0.34
CA SER A 69 -1.73 15.54 -1.08
C SER A 69 -0.44 16.28 -1.39
N ASP A 70 -0.04 17.23 -0.53
CA ASP A 70 1.16 18.06 -0.74
C ASP A 70 2.44 17.22 -0.76
N THR A 71 2.50 16.15 0.04
CA THR A 71 3.62 15.20 0.00
C THR A 71 3.58 14.37 -1.27
N TRP A 72 2.39 13.88 -1.65
CA TRP A 72 2.22 13.07 -2.87
C TRP A 72 2.60 13.84 -4.14
N ASP A 73 2.20 15.10 -4.26
CA ASP A 73 2.44 15.92 -5.46
C ASP A 73 3.93 16.12 -5.75
N GLN A 74 4.79 16.10 -4.72
CA GLN A 74 6.24 16.18 -4.88
C GLN A 74 6.85 14.97 -5.63
N PHE A 75 6.13 13.84 -5.71
CA PHE A 75 6.61 12.63 -6.38
C PHE A 75 6.15 12.51 -7.83
N ASN A 76 5.39 13.48 -8.37
CA ASN A 76 4.96 13.51 -9.77
C ASN A 76 4.33 12.19 -10.25
N GLY A 77 3.47 11.59 -9.43
CA GLY A 77 2.81 10.32 -9.77
C GLY A 77 3.67 9.07 -9.54
N ASN A 78 4.91 9.18 -9.05
CA ASN A 78 5.77 8.04 -8.78
C ASN A 78 5.42 7.37 -7.43
N VAL A 79 4.46 6.44 -7.47
CA VAL A 79 3.96 5.72 -6.30
C VAL A 79 5.04 4.95 -5.55
N TYR A 80 6.01 4.37 -6.25
CA TYR A 80 7.10 3.62 -5.62
C TYR A 80 8.01 4.56 -4.81
N ARG A 81 8.44 5.68 -5.41
CA ARG A 81 9.27 6.67 -4.70
C ARG A 81 8.56 7.33 -3.52
N TYR A 82 7.26 7.61 -3.66
CA TYR A 82 6.43 8.09 -2.57
C TYR A 82 6.44 7.13 -1.38
N TRP A 83 6.21 5.83 -1.63
CA TRP A 83 6.23 4.84 -0.56
C TRP A 83 7.64 4.62 0.00
N CYS A 84 8.70 4.69 -0.81
CA CYS A 84 10.08 4.64 -0.28
C CYS A 84 10.34 5.81 0.68
N PHE A 85 9.82 7.00 0.40
CA PHE A 85 9.89 8.14 1.31
C PHE A 85 9.05 7.91 2.57
N ALA A 86 7.76 7.57 2.43
CA ALA A 86 6.87 7.38 3.58
C ALA A 86 7.30 6.20 4.47
N CYS A 87 7.99 5.21 3.93
CA CYS A 87 8.52 4.07 4.67
C CYS A 87 9.59 4.47 5.70
N THR A 88 10.17 5.67 5.61
CA THR A 88 11.06 6.22 6.64
C THR A 88 10.34 6.55 7.94
N SER A 89 9.04 6.86 7.89
CA SER A 89 8.21 7.18 9.04
C SER A 89 7.12 6.13 9.33
N THR A 90 6.86 5.20 8.40
CA THR A 90 5.85 4.14 8.51
C THR A 90 6.45 2.78 8.20
N SER A 91 6.88 2.09 9.25
CA SER A 91 7.77 0.94 9.14
C SER A 91 7.09 -0.33 8.62
N GLU A 92 5.77 -0.48 8.82
CA GLU A 92 5.06 -1.71 8.45
C GLU A 92 4.25 -1.54 7.17
N LEU A 93 3.43 -0.50 7.11
CA LEU A 93 2.63 -0.15 5.94
C LEU A 93 3.53 0.25 4.77
N GLY A 94 4.53 1.11 5.03
CA GLY A 94 5.49 1.52 4.01
C GLY A 94 6.27 0.33 3.44
N PHE A 95 6.64 -0.64 4.29
CA PHE A 95 7.29 -1.87 3.84
C PHE A 95 6.41 -2.69 2.90
N VAL A 96 5.15 -2.94 3.29
CA VAL A 96 4.19 -3.69 2.48
C VAL A 96 3.95 -2.98 1.15
N ALA A 97 3.74 -1.65 1.17
CA ALA A 97 3.51 -0.86 -0.03
C ALA A 97 4.71 -0.87 -0.98
N CYS A 98 5.93 -0.63 -0.46
CA CYS A 98 7.15 -0.70 -1.27
C CYS A 98 7.31 -2.08 -1.91
N ARG A 99 6.98 -3.16 -1.19
CA ARG A 99 7.08 -4.52 -1.72
C ARG A 99 6.06 -4.79 -2.83
N ILE A 100 4.81 -4.36 -2.66
CA ILE A 100 3.76 -4.46 -3.68
C ILE A 100 4.19 -3.70 -4.94
N PHE A 101 4.55 -2.43 -4.82
CA PHE A 101 4.92 -1.61 -5.98
C PHE A 101 6.27 -2.02 -6.60
N GLY A 102 7.20 -2.56 -5.80
CA GLY A 102 8.44 -3.14 -6.31
C GLY A 102 8.21 -4.37 -7.20
N ILE A 103 7.24 -5.23 -6.87
CA ILE A 103 6.83 -6.35 -7.73
C ILE A 103 6.29 -5.81 -9.06
N CYS A 104 5.44 -4.78 -9.04
CA CYS A 104 4.89 -4.17 -10.25
C CYS A 104 5.96 -3.54 -11.15
N VAL A 105 6.92 -2.81 -10.57
CA VAL A 105 8.03 -2.20 -11.33
C VAL A 105 8.89 -3.26 -12.00
N ASN A 106 9.20 -4.35 -11.29
CA ASN A 106 10.00 -5.45 -11.83
C ASN A 106 9.25 -6.19 -12.95
N ALA A 107 7.96 -6.49 -12.76
CA ALA A 107 7.13 -7.14 -13.78
C ALA A 107 7.03 -6.29 -15.06
N ALA A 108 6.74 -4.99 -14.92
CA ALA A 108 6.66 -4.07 -16.06
C ALA A 108 7.99 -3.89 -16.78
N SER A 109 9.12 -4.08 -16.10
CA SER A 109 10.46 -4.04 -16.72
C SER A 109 10.75 -5.31 -17.52
N VAL A 110 10.34 -6.48 -17.02
CA VAL A 110 10.49 -7.77 -17.73
C VAL A 110 9.63 -7.83 -18.99
N GLU A 111 8.42 -7.29 -18.97
CA GLU A 111 7.52 -7.25 -20.14
C GLU A 111 8.01 -6.33 -21.28
N ARG A 112 8.99 -5.44 -21.00
CA ARG A 112 9.55 -4.50 -21.97
C ARG A 112 10.86 -5.01 -22.62
N LEU A 113 11.33 -6.19 -22.24
CA LEU A 113 12.47 -6.89 -22.85
C LEU A 113 12.00 -7.80 -23.99
#